data_AF-A0A7V9C5N4-F1
#
_entry.id   AF-A0A7V9C5N4-F1
#
_cell.length_a   1.000
_cell.length_b   1.000
_cell.length_c   1.000
_cell.angle_alpha   90.00
_cell.angle_beta   90.00
_cell.angle_gamma   90.00
#
_symmetry.space_group_name_H-M   'P 1'
#
loop_
_entity.id
_entity.type
_entity.pdbx_description
1 polymer ?
#
loop_
_entity_poly.entity_id
_entity_poly.type
_entity_poly.pdbx_seq_one_letter_code
_entity_poly.pdbx_strand_id
1 'polypeptide(L)'
;ARAFIEPHDSKDENGSVRRAAIHTYGDTIHSFISYGVSSPHVSKGSSNGEETTTPSAEAASTPPLKGGELKSYSGIFLPGFIEQNMPGEEVGIQLVDHIVGNVELGRMNYWCDFYRDVLGFFRYITFDDKDISTEYSALMSIVMSDGGHNIKFPINEPAESKKGKSQIQEYIDFYRSAGAQHIALLCKDIRSTVAKLAENGVEFLTVPDTYYAELPSRVGDIDEEIESLKKLGILVDRDEEGYLLQIFTKPVEDRPTVFYEILQRKGCKGFGKGNFKALFVSIEEEQRRRGNL
;
A
#
# COMPACT_ATOMS: atom_id res chain seq x y z
N ALA A 1 -17.07 1.19 8.08
CA ALA A 1 -16.08 1.49 9.16
C ALA A 1 -16.81 1.62 10.50
N ARG A 2 -16.11 1.33 11.61
CA ARG A 2 -16.60 1.51 12.99
C ARG A 2 -15.54 2.21 13.84
N ALA A 3 -15.95 2.97 14.85
CA ALA A 3 -15.01 3.60 15.77
C ALA A 3 -14.15 2.54 16.49
N PHE A 4 -12.87 2.85 16.71
CA PHE A 4 -11.96 2.02 17.51
C PHE A 4 -11.42 2.80 18.72
N ILE A 5 -10.82 3.97 18.47
CA ILE A 5 -10.32 4.88 19.51
C ILE A 5 -10.85 6.27 19.23
N GLU A 6 -11.57 6.85 20.19
CA GLU A 6 -12.01 8.24 20.13
C GLU A 6 -10.80 9.20 20.16
N PRO A 7 -10.92 10.38 19.53
CA PRO A 7 -9.85 11.39 19.55
C PRO A 7 -9.44 11.74 20.98
N HIS A 8 -8.17 11.49 21.32
CA HIS A 8 -7.61 11.83 22.62
C HIS A 8 -6.19 12.35 22.48
N ASP A 9 -5.78 13.17 23.45
CA ASP A 9 -4.43 13.71 23.53
C ASP A 9 -3.59 12.87 24.50
N SER A 10 -2.35 12.62 24.12
CA SER A 10 -1.32 12.02 24.97
C SER A 10 -0.11 12.95 25.01
N LYS A 11 0.57 13.04 26.16
CA LYS A 11 1.61 14.03 26.41
C LYS A 11 2.74 13.45 27.24
N ASP A 12 3.97 13.89 26.95
CA ASP A 12 5.13 13.74 27.81
C ASP A 12 5.98 15.03 27.81
N GLU A 13 7.24 14.94 28.24
CA GLU A 13 8.22 16.04 28.23
C GLU A 13 8.54 16.61 26.83
N ASN A 14 8.30 15.85 25.77
CA ASN A 14 8.60 16.21 24.37
C ASN A 14 7.42 16.84 23.63
N GLY A 15 6.27 17.02 24.31
CA GLY A 15 5.09 17.68 23.76
C GLY A 15 3.84 16.79 23.80
N SER A 16 2.88 17.09 22.94
CA SER A 16 1.58 16.41 22.89
C SER A 16 1.26 15.90 21.49
N VAL A 17 0.62 14.74 21.42
CA VAL A 17 0.12 14.13 20.19
C VAL A 17 -1.37 13.84 20.33
N ARG A 18 -2.16 14.17 19.31
CA ARG A 18 -3.56 13.75 19.22
C ARG A 18 -3.68 12.48 18.40
N ARG A 19 -4.42 11.50 18.90
CA ARG A 19 -4.66 10.22 18.21
C ARG A 19 -6.14 9.88 18.14
N ALA A 20 -6.54 9.27 17.04
CA ALA A 20 -7.84 8.63 16.86
C ALA A 20 -7.66 7.38 16.00
N ALA A 21 -8.59 6.44 16.03
CA ALA A 21 -8.53 5.27 15.15
C ALA A 21 -9.91 4.73 14.81
N ILE A 22 -10.00 4.13 13.62
CA ILE A 22 -11.21 3.48 13.12
C ILE A 22 -10.88 2.10 12.56
N HIS A 23 -11.80 1.16 12.69
CA HIS A 23 -11.78 -0.06 11.90
C HIS A 23 -12.34 0.21 10.50
N THR A 24 -11.65 -0.30 9.47
CA THR A 24 -12.11 -0.30 8.07
C THR A 24 -12.57 -1.70 7.67
N TYR A 25 -12.00 -2.29 6.63
CA TYR A 25 -12.34 -3.63 6.16
C TYR A 25 -11.75 -4.70 7.06
N GLY A 26 -12.59 -5.70 7.37
CA GLY A 26 -12.26 -6.72 8.35
C GLY A 26 -11.89 -6.11 9.71
N ASP A 27 -10.72 -6.50 10.23
CA ASP A 27 -10.17 -5.98 11.48
C ASP A 27 -9.08 -4.91 11.26
N THR A 28 -8.90 -4.43 10.03
CA THR A 28 -7.89 -3.42 9.69
C THR A 28 -8.16 -2.11 10.45
N ILE A 29 -7.15 -1.57 11.13
CA ILE A 29 -7.25 -0.33 11.90
C ILE A 29 -6.46 0.77 11.20
N HIS A 30 -7.13 1.86 10.85
CA HIS A 30 -6.48 3.11 10.46
C HIS A 30 -6.31 3.98 11.69
N SER A 31 -5.05 4.25 12.06
CA SER A 31 -4.69 5.15 13.15
C SER A 31 -4.32 6.52 12.59
N PHE A 32 -4.96 7.56 13.11
CA PHE A 32 -4.70 8.96 12.77
C PHE A 32 -3.87 9.59 13.87
N ILE A 33 -2.76 10.20 13.50
CA ILE A 33 -1.82 10.79 14.44
C ILE A 33 -1.52 12.22 13.99
N SER A 34 -1.77 13.19 14.87
CA SER A 34 -1.43 14.59 14.67
C SER A 34 -0.34 15.00 15.66
N TYR A 35 0.85 15.27 15.12
CA TYR A 35 2.04 15.69 15.86
C TYR A 35 2.11 17.21 16.12
N GLY A 36 1.13 17.96 15.60
CA GLY A 36 0.97 19.39 15.81
C GLY A 36 -0.47 19.78 15.53
N VAL A 37 -1.18 20.31 16.53
CA VAL A 37 -2.58 20.73 16.37
C VAL A 37 -2.59 22.07 15.60
N SER A 38 -2.49 22.02 14.28
CA SER A 38 -3.01 23.10 13.45
C SER A 38 -4.47 22.80 13.10
N SER A 39 -5.32 23.82 13.25
CA SER A 39 -6.76 23.79 12.95
C SER A 39 -7.10 23.11 11.61
N PRO A 40 -8.30 22.53 11.45
CA PRO A 40 -8.69 21.84 10.23
C PRO A 40 -8.58 22.77 9.00
N HIS A 41 -7.95 22.23 7.95
CA HIS A 41 -7.87 22.82 6.63
C HIS A 41 -9.28 23.00 6.05
N VAL A 42 -9.74 24.25 5.95
CA VAL A 42 -10.77 24.63 4.97
C VAL A 42 -10.03 25.24 3.79
N SER A 43 -9.82 24.46 2.73
CA SER A 43 -9.40 24.99 1.44
C SER A 43 -10.57 25.74 0.81
N LYS A 44 -10.76 27.02 1.15
CA LYS A 44 -11.58 27.91 0.32
C LYS A 44 -10.73 28.32 -0.88
N GLY A 45 -10.98 27.65 -2.01
CA GLY A 45 -10.59 28.14 -3.33
C GLY A 45 -11.21 29.52 -3.58
N SER A 46 -10.40 30.42 -4.11
CA SER A 46 -10.82 31.75 -4.54
C SER A 46 -11.46 31.64 -5.93
N SER A 47 -12.75 31.97 -6.06
CA SER A 47 -13.35 32.42 -7.32
C SER A 47 -14.63 33.20 -7.05
N ASN A 48 -14.71 34.39 -7.63
CA ASN A 48 -15.85 35.31 -7.61
C ASN A 48 -17.11 34.70 -8.26
N GLY A 49 -18.29 35.09 -7.76
CA GLY A 49 -19.50 35.26 -8.59
C GLY A 49 -20.74 34.44 -8.22
N GLU A 50 -21.77 35.16 -7.79
CA GLU A 50 -23.22 34.89 -7.83
C GLU A 50 -23.91 34.10 -6.68
N GLU A 51 -24.86 34.83 -6.07
CA GLU A 51 -25.80 34.43 -5.03
C GLU A 51 -26.86 33.46 -5.57
N THR A 52 -27.15 32.41 -4.80
CA THR A 52 -28.50 31.82 -4.70
C THR A 52 -28.67 31.13 -3.35
N THR A 53 -29.88 31.22 -2.81
CA THR A 53 -30.24 31.06 -1.39
C THR A 53 -30.75 29.67 -0.98
N THR A 54 -30.54 29.32 0.31
CA THR A 54 -31.23 28.34 1.21
C THR A 54 -30.74 26.87 1.29
N PRO A 55 -31.00 26.13 2.40
CA PRO A 55 -30.88 26.47 3.83
C PRO A 55 -29.88 25.56 4.59
N SER A 56 -29.50 25.99 5.79
CA SER A 56 -28.44 25.46 6.65
C SER A 56 -28.69 24.06 7.23
N ALA A 57 -27.75 23.14 7.01
CA ALA A 57 -27.47 22.03 7.92
C ALA A 57 -26.35 22.47 8.86
N GLU A 58 -26.64 22.58 10.16
CA GLU A 58 -25.64 22.82 11.20
C GLU A 58 -24.68 21.63 11.27
N ALA A 59 -23.55 21.74 10.55
CA ALA A 59 -22.39 20.92 10.82
C ALA A 59 -21.86 21.29 12.21
N ALA A 60 -21.79 20.30 13.11
CA ALA A 60 -21.19 20.43 14.42
C ALA A 60 -19.78 21.03 14.29
N SER A 61 -19.65 22.32 14.61
CA SER A 61 -18.36 23.01 14.60
C SER A 61 -17.60 22.63 15.87
N THR A 62 -16.52 21.87 15.71
CA THR A 62 -15.52 21.71 16.77
C THR A 62 -15.01 23.10 17.15
N PRO A 63 -15.01 23.49 18.44
CA PRO A 63 -14.59 24.82 18.85
C PRO A 63 -13.09 25.02 18.54
N PRO A 64 -12.67 26.19 18.04
CA PRO A 64 -11.27 26.48 17.79
C PRO A 64 -10.50 26.59 19.12
N LEU A 65 -9.35 25.93 19.21
CA LEU A 65 -8.43 26.07 20.32
C LEU A 65 -7.76 27.46 20.25
N LYS A 66 -7.86 28.23 21.34
CA LYS A 66 -7.28 29.57 21.45
C LYS A 66 -5.75 29.52 21.53
N GLY A 67 -5.11 30.25 20.59
CA GLY A 67 -3.86 31.00 20.71
C GLY A 67 -2.77 30.50 21.67
N GLY A 68 -1.79 29.79 21.11
CA GLY A 68 -0.43 29.60 21.63
C GLY A 68 0.40 28.94 20.53
N GLU A 69 1.67 29.33 20.35
CA GLU A 69 2.58 28.67 19.40
C GLU A 69 2.66 27.17 19.76
N LEU A 70 1.99 26.32 18.97
CA LEU A 70 2.02 24.89 19.18
C LEU A 70 3.36 24.34 18.72
N LYS A 71 4.23 24.01 19.68
CA LYS A 71 5.43 23.21 19.41
C LYS A 71 5.00 21.82 18.94
N SER A 72 5.47 21.41 17.77
CA SER A 72 5.35 20.03 17.30
C SER A 72 5.98 19.07 18.31
N TYR A 73 5.39 17.88 18.46
CA TYR A 73 5.96 16.82 19.28
C TYR A 73 7.36 16.44 18.78
N SER A 74 8.35 16.42 19.68
CA SER A 74 9.76 16.17 19.33
C SER A 74 10.33 14.84 19.85
N GLY A 75 9.47 13.97 20.39
CA GLY A 75 9.89 12.66 20.89
C GLY A 75 10.17 11.68 19.75
N ILE A 76 10.88 10.59 20.06
CA ILE A 76 11.36 9.59 19.08
C ILE A 76 10.26 8.85 18.30
N PHE A 77 9.06 8.75 18.89
CA PHE A 77 7.91 8.06 18.29
C PHE A 77 6.59 8.65 18.81
N LEU A 78 6.09 8.15 19.93
CA LEU A 78 4.86 8.61 20.58
C LEU A 78 5.10 8.81 22.09
N PRO A 79 4.23 9.56 22.80
CA PRO A 79 4.40 9.78 24.23
C PRO A 79 4.53 8.49 25.02
N GLY A 80 5.56 8.43 25.87
CA GLY A 80 5.87 7.28 26.73
C GLY A 80 6.67 6.15 26.07
N PHE A 81 7.07 6.28 24.80
CA PHE A 81 8.02 5.36 24.18
C PHE A 81 9.46 5.77 24.49
N ILE A 82 10.31 4.77 24.72
CA ILE A 82 11.75 4.95 25.00
C ILE A 82 12.59 4.36 23.87
N GLU A 83 13.78 4.92 23.68
CA GLU A 83 14.70 4.47 22.64
C GLU A 83 15.23 3.07 22.99
N GLN A 84 15.23 2.18 22.00
CA GLN A 84 15.84 0.87 22.12
C GLN A 84 16.77 0.64 20.92
N ASN A 85 18.07 0.70 21.17
CA ASN A 85 19.09 0.45 20.16
C ASN A 85 19.35 -1.06 20.02
N MET A 86 19.10 -1.60 18.84
CA MET A 86 19.36 -2.99 18.48
C MET A 86 20.54 -3.05 17.50
N PRO A 87 21.59 -3.84 17.77
CA PRO A 87 22.70 -3.98 16.83
C PRO A 87 22.24 -4.72 15.57
N GLY A 88 22.66 -4.24 14.42
CA GLY A 88 22.34 -4.83 13.12
C GLY A 88 22.85 -3.95 11.99
N GLU A 89 23.01 -4.53 10.80
CA GLU A 89 23.34 -3.76 9.61
C GLU A 89 22.07 -3.26 8.93
N GLU A 90 22.10 -2.00 8.46
CA GLU A 90 21.01 -1.47 7.67
C GLU A 90 20.91 -2.17 6.31
N VAL A 91 19.67 -2.45 5.90
CA VAL A 91 19.35 -3.05 4.60
C VAL A 91 18.96 -2.00 3.55
N GLY A 92 18.77 -0.73 3.92
CA GLY A 92 18.51 0.36 2.97
C GLY A 92 17.04 0.62 2.62
N ILE A 93 16.10 0.10 3.42
CA ILE A 93 14.67 0.44 3.35
C ILE A 93 14.46 1.85 3.88
N GLN A 94 13.63 2.65 3.19
CA GLN A 94 13.46 4.07 3.47
C GLN A 94 12.07 4.40 4.00
N LEU A 95 11.01 3.91 3.34
CA LEU A 95 9.62 4.24 3.67
C LEU A 95 8.65 3.19 3.12
N VAL A 96 7.41 3.23 3.62
CA VAL A 96 6.29 2.49 3.04
C VAL A 96 5.80 3.24 1.80
N ASP A 97 5.83 2.61 0.63
CA ASP A 97 5.33 3.21 -0.62
C ASP A 97 3.80 3.06 -0.73
N HIS A 98 3.28 1.87 -0.42
CA HIS A 98 1.86 1.57 -0.49
C HIS A 98 1.50 0.33 0.35
N ILE A 99 0.21 0.19 0.69
CA ILE A 99 -0.33 -0.98 1.40
C ILE A 99 -1.55 -1.48 0.64
N VAL A 100 -1.56 -2.77 0.32
CA VAL A 100 -2.64 -3.38 -0.47
C VAL A 100 -3.63 -4.09 0.42
N GLY A 101 -4.90 -3.79 0.26
CA GLY A 101 -6.01 -4.41 0.99
C GLY A 101 -6.82 -5.36 0.10
N ASN A 102 -7.06 -6.57 0.57
CA ASN A 102 -7.95 -7.53 -0.06
C ASN A 102 -9.32 -7.50 0.62
N VAL A 103 -10.39 -7.36 -0.16
CA VAL A 103 -11.78 -7.30 0.32
C VAL A 103 -12.65 -8.32 -0.40
N GLU A 104 -13.79 -8.65 0.19
CA GLU A 104 -14.71 -9.65 -0.36
C GLU A 104 -15.28 -9.24 -1.72
N LEU A 105 -15.70 -10.24 -2.51
CA LEU A 105 -16.32 -10.02 -3.82
C LEU A 105 -17.49 -9.02 -3.72
N GLY A 106 -17.46 -7.98 -4.55
CA GLY A 106 -18.47 -6.92 -4.59
C GLY A 106 -18.30 -5.86 -3.50
N ARG A 107 -17.22 -5.88 -2.71
CA ARG A 107 -16.94 -4.90 -1.66
C ARG A 107 -15.89 -3.86 -2.05
N MET A 108 -15.17 -4.01 -3.17
CA MET A 108 -14.12 -3.06 -3.58
C MET A 108 -14.68 -1.64 -3.71
N ASN A 109 -15.73 -1.45 -4.52
CA ASN A 109 -16.31 -0.12 -4.73
C ASN A 109 -16.85 0.50 -3.43
N TYR A 110 -17.44 -0.30 -2.54
CA TYR A 110 -17.90 0.17 -1.22
C TYR A 110 -16.75 0.77 -0.41
N TRP A 111 -15.60 0.10 -0.36
CA TRP A 111 -14.44 0.59 0.38
C TRP A 111 -13.76 1.76 -0.33
N CYS A 112 -13.66 1.75 -1.66
CA CYS A 112 -13.18 2.91 -2.42
C CYS A 112 -14.03 4.16 -2.18
N ASP A 113 -15.36 4.01 -2.15
CA ASP A 113 -16.29 5.09 -1.86
C ASP A 113 -16.12 5.58 -0.41
N PHE A 114 -15.89 4.67 0.55
CA PHE A 114 -15.53 5.05 1.92
C PHE A 114 -14.26 5.90 1.98
N TYR A 115 -13.16 5.49 1.31
CA TYR A 115 -11.92 6.27 1.25
C TYR A 115 -12.15 7.65 0.63
N ARG A 116 -12.98 7.73 -0.41
CA ARG A 116 -13.35 9.00 -1.04
C ARG A 116 -14.15 9.91 -0.12
N ASP A 117 -15.26 9.41 0.39
CA ASP A 117 -16.27 10.23 1.07
C ASP A 117 -15.86 10.59 2.50
N VAL A 118 -15.10 9.72 3.17
CA VAL A 118 -14.72 9.90 4.58
C VAL A 118 -13.31 10.44 4.73
N LEU A 119 -12.37 9.98 3.90
CA LEU A 119 -10.94 10.35 4.01
C LEU A 119 -10.49 11.36 2.95
N GLY A 120 -11.35 11.71 2.00
CA GLY A 120 -11.03 12.67 0.93
C GLY A 120 -10.04 12.14 -0.10
N PHE A 121 -9.88 10.81 -0.19
CA PHE A 121 -9.01 10.19 -1.19
C PHE A 121 -9.71 10.19 -2.56
N PHE A 122 -8.97 9.89 -3.62
CA PHE A 122 -9.54 9.70 -4.95
C PHE A 122 -9.01 8.44 -5.60
N ARG A 123 -9.72 8.00 -6.65
CA ARG A 123 -9.29 6.87 -7.47
C ARG A 123 -8.11 7.33 -8.32
N TYR A 124 -6.93 6.80 -8.02
CA TYR A 124 -5.70 7.14 -8.71
C TYR A 124 -5.52 6.33 -9.99
N ILE A 125 -5.59 4.99 -9.87
CA ILE A 125 -5.45 4.05 -10.98
C ILE A 125 -6.49 2.94 -10.80
N THR A 126 -7.04 2.43 -11.89
CA THR A 126 -7.93 1.26 -11.91
C THR A 126 -7.34 0.20 -12.83
N PHE A 127 -7.38 -1.05 -12.37
CA PHE A 127 -7.04 -2.22 -13.15
C PHE A 127 -8.24 -3.14 -13.21
N ASP A 128 -8.63 -3.53 -14.41
CA ASP A 128 -9.69 -4.50 -14.62
C ASP A 128 -9.17 -5.95 -14.80
N ASP A 129 -10.09 -6.90 -14.97
CA ASP A 129 -9.79 -8.31 -15.14
C ASP A 129 -9.05 -8.60 -16.46
N LYS A 130 -9.23 -7.74 -17.47
CA LYS A 130 -8.49 -7.83 -18.74
C LYS A 130 -7.06 -7.32 -18.57
N ASP A 131 -6.88 -6.36 -17.69
CA ASP A 131 -5.57 -5.82 -17.32
C ASP A 131 -4.78 -6.81 -16.46
N ILE A 132 -5.46 -7.55 -15.57
CA ILE A 132 -4.86 -8.45 -14.59
C ILE A 132 -5.57 -9.82 -14.61
N SER A 133 -5.24 -10.63 -15.61
CA SER A 133 -5.62 -12.04 -15.70
C SER A 133 -4.47 -12.92 -16.15
N THR A 134 -4.46 -14.14 -15.62
CA THR A 134 -3.70 -15.27 -16.14
C THR A 134 -4.65 -16.24 -16.84
N GLU A 135 -4.15 -17.41 -17.24
CA GLU A 135 -5.02 -18.48 -17.72
C GLU A 135 -5.97 -19.01 -16.61
N TYR A 136 -5.60 -18.89 -15.33
CA TYR A 136 -6.26 -19.57 -14.20
C TYR A 136 -6.93 -18.62 -13.21
N SER A 137 -6.52 -17.37 -13.10
CA SER A 137 -7.10 -16.42 -12.14
C SER A 137 -7.12 -14.97 -12.66
N ALA A 138 -7.97 -14.15 -12.04
CA ALA A 138 -8.05 -12.72 -12.29
C ALA A 138 -8.39 -11.98 -10.99
N LEU A 139 -8.16 -10.67 -10.97
CA LEU A 139 -8.69 -9.77 -9.95
C LEU A 139 -9.01 -8.39 -10.51
N MET A 140 -9.76 -7.63 -9.73
CA MET A 140 -9.99 -6.20 -9.95
C MET A 140 -9.23 -5.42 -8.87
N SER A 141 -8.65 -4.27 -9.24
CA SER A 141 -7.95 -3.42 -8.28
C SER A 141 -8.21 -1.93 -8.54
N ILE A 142 -8.51 -1.19 -7.47
CA ILE A 142 -8.59 0.27 -7.50
C ILE A 142 -7.60 0.83 -6.48
N VAL A 143 -6.68 1.67 -6.96
CA VAL A 143 -5.74 2.40 -6.10
C VAL A 143 -6.38 3.68 -5.60
N MET A 144 -6.56 3.78 -4.28
CA MET A 144 -6.99 5.00 -3.61
C MET A 144 -5.78 5.81 -3.16
N SER A 145 -5.78 7.13 -3.37
CA SER A 145 -4.67 8.02 -3.02
C SER A 145 -5.13 9.29 -2.34
N ASP A 146 -4.30 9.84 -1.45
CA ASP A 146 -4.46 11.21 -0.95
C ASP A 146 -4.08 12.25 -2.01
N GLY A 147 -4.47 13.51 -1.79
CA GLY A 147 -4.21 14.66 -2.67
C GLY A 147 -2.73 14.87 -3.04
N GLY A 148 -1.80 14.51 -2.15
CA GLY A 148 -0.37 14.63 -2.38
C GLY A 148 0.29 13.40 -3.00
N HIS A 149 -0.46 12.31 -3.25
CA HIS A 149 0.05 11.03 -3.72
C HIS A 149 1.10 10.36 -2.83
N ASN A 150 1.10 10.72 -1.55
CA ASN A 150 2.03 10.19 -0.55
C ASN A 150 1.53 8.88 0.06
N ILE A 151 0.20 8.73 0.18
CA ILE A 151 -0.46 7.57 0.75
C ILE A 151 -1.25 6.89 -0.36
N LYS A 152 -0.96 5.62 -0.60
CA LYS A 152 -1.60 4.81 -1.64
C LYS A 152 -2.11 3.50 -1.06
N PHE A 153 -3.39 3.22 -1.29
CA PHE A 153 -4.07 1.99 -0.90
C PHE A 153 -4.72 1.32 -2.11
N PRO A 154 -4.02 0.40 -2.80
CA PRO A 154 -4.67 -0.53 -3.71
C PRO A 154 -5.68 -1.41 -2.96
N ILE A 155 -6.93 -1.41 -3.42
CA ILE A 155 -8.01 -2.24 -2.89
C ILE A 155 -8.38 -3.28 -3.95
N ASN A 156 -8.20 -4.55 -3.61
CA ASN A 156 -8.44 -5.67 -4.50
C ASN A 156 -9.71 -6.44 -4.10
N GLU A 157 -10.45 -6.93 -5.09
CA GLU A 157 -11.46 -7.97 -4.88
C GLU A 157 -11.25 -9.15 -5.85
N PRO A 158 -11.75 -10.36 -5.52
CA PRO A 158 -11.74 -11.48 -6.43
C PRO A 158 -12.46 -11.14 -7.75
N ALA A 159 -11.96 -11.64 -8.88
CA ALA A 159 -12.71 -11.69 -10.13
C ALA A 159 -13.07 -13.14 -10.46
N GLU A 160 -14.18 -13.34 -11.18
CA GLU A 160 -14.58 -14.67 -11.63
C GLU A 160 -13.57 -15.22 -12.66
N SER A 161 -13.11 -16.44 -12.43
CA SER A 161 -12.25 -17.18 -13.37
C SER A 161 -12.94 -18.46 -13.83
N LYS A 162 -12.69 -18.85 -15.08
CA LYS A 162 -13.22 -20.10 -15.67
C LYS A 162 -12.48 -21.36 -15.22
N LYS A 163 -11.29 -21.24 -14.61
CA LYS A 163 -10.35 -22.37 -14.46
C LYS A 163 -9.72 -22.53 -13.07
N GLY A 164 -9.93 -21.61 -12.13
CA GLY A 164 -9.30 -21.69 -10.82
C GLY A 164 -9.81 -20.63 -9.84
N LYS A 165 -9.36 -20.75 -8.59
CA LYS A 165 -9.72 -19.82 -7.52
C LYS A 165 -8.85 -18.55 -7.58
N SER A 166 -9.46 -17.37 -7.45
CA SER A 166 -8.71 -16.12 -7.37
C SER A 166 -7.83 -16.10 -6.12
N GLN A 167 -6.60 -15.60 -6.25
CA GLN A 167 -5.69 -15.46 -5.12
C GLN A 167 -6.22 -14.55 -4.00
N ILE A 168 -7.08 -13.60 -4.35
CA ILE A 168 -7.76 -12.74 -3.37
C ILE A 168 -8.75 -13.56 -2.54
N GLN A 169 -9.41 -14.53 -3.16
CA GLN A 169 -10.27 -15.47 -2.45
C GLN A 169 -9.45 -16.45 -1.59
N GLU A 170 -8.28 -16.90 -2.03
CA GLU A 170 -7.37 -17.67 -1.17
C GLU A 170 -6.99 -16.87 0.09
N TYR A 171 -6.56 -15.62 -0.08
CA TYR A 171 -6.24 -14.74 1.04
C TYR A 171 -7.41 -14.67 2.03
N ILE A 172 -8.62 -14.36 1.56
CA ILE A 172 -9.80 -14.20 2.44
C ILE A 172 -10.12 -15.50 3.17
N ASP A 173 -10.01 -16.64 2.50
CA ASP A 173 -10.31 -17.95 3.09
C ASP A 173 -9.33 -18.33 4.20
N PHE A 174 -8.05 -17.97 4.08
CA PHE A 174 -7.03 -18.28 5.10
C PHE A 174 -6.88 -17.19 6.16
N TYR A 175 -7.04 -15.92 5.78
CA TYR A 175 -7.06 -14.78 6.70
C TYR A 175 -8.35 -14.73 7.52
N ARG A 176 -9.44 -15.31 6.99
CA ARG A 176 -10.80 -15.34 7.57
C ARG A 176 -11.49 -13.98 7.63
N SER A 177 -11.00 -13.01 6.86
CA SER A 177 -11.54 -11.66 6.78
C SER A 177 -10.95 -10.91 5.57
N ALA A 178 -11.47 -9.72 5.29
CA ALA A 178 -10.73 -8.71 4.54
C ALA A 178 -9.54 -8.19 5.36
N GLY A 179 -8.49 -7.72 4.70
CA GLY A 179 -7.29 -7.25 5.40
C GLY A 179 -6.15 -6.80 4.49
N ALA A 180 -5.07 -6.31 5.09
CA ALA A 180 -3.86 -5.98 4.37
C ALA A 180 -3.18 -7.26 3.86
N GLN A 181 -2.97 -7.34 2.55
CA GLN A 181 -2.26 -8.44 1.90
C GLN A 181 -0.75 -8.20 1.92
N HIS A 182 -0.31 -7.02 1.50
CA HIS A 182 1.10 -6.71 1.52
C HIS A 182 1.40 -5.24 1.80
N ILE A 183 2.62 -5.03 2.27
CA ILE A 183 3.21 -3.72 2.52
C ILE A 183 4.42 -3.58 1.61
N ALA A 184 4.39 -2.54 0.77
CA ALA A 184 5.48 -2.24 -0.13
C ALA A 184 6.46 -1.27 0.49
N LEU A 185 7.74 -1.62 0.45
CA LEU A 185 8.85 -0.92 1.10
C LEU A 185 9.78 -0.37 0.02
N LEU A 186 9.85 0.96 -0.06
CA LEU A 186 10.76 1.68 -0.94
C LEU A 186 12.18 1.56 -0.39
N CYS A 187 13.14 1.23 -1.25
CA CYS A 187 14.56 1.16 -0.92
C CYS A 187 15.41 1.99 -1.88
N LYS A 188 16.64 2.30 -1.43
CA LYS A 188 17.59 3.11 -2.20
C LYS A 188 18.30 2.33 -3.32
N ASP A 189 18.64 1.07 -3.05
CA ASP A 189 19.29 0.14 -3.99
C ASP A 189 18.69 -1.25 -3.77
N ILE A 190 17.78 -1.64 -4.65
CA ILE A 190 17.04 -2.89 -4.52
C ILE A 190 17.95 -4.11 -4.63
N ARG A 191 19.04 -4.07 -5.40
CA ARG A 191 19.92 -5.24 -5.54
C ARG A 191 20.66 -5.53 -4.25
N SER A 192 21.23 -4.49 -3.64
CA SER A 192 21.91 -4.58 -2.35
C SER A 192 20.93 -4.94 -1.23
N THR A 193 19.74 -4.30 -1.23
CA THR A 193 18.69 -4.55 -0.23
C THR A 193 18.23 -6.00 -0.27
N VAL A 194 17.88 -6.51 -1.45
CA VAL A 194 17.38 -7.89 -1.63
C VAL A 194 18.46 -8.91 -1.31
N ALA A 195 19.71 -8.69 -1.73
CA ALA A 195 20.81 -9.58 -1.38
C ALA A 195 20.99 -9.71 0.14
N LYS A 196 21.03 -8.58 0.86
CA LYS A 196 21.13 -8.58 2.33
C LYS A 196 19.93 -9.20 3.02
N LEU A 197 18.71 -8.94 2.54
CA LEU A 197 17.51 -9.55 3.08
C LEU A 197 17.53 -11.07 2.89
N ALA A 198 17.95 -11.56 1.72
CA ALA A 198 18.10 -12.99 1.45
C ALA A 198 19.19 -13.63 2.33
N GLU A 199 20.33 -12.97 2.52
CA GLU A 199 21.39 -13.40 3.46
C GLU A 199 20.89 -13.49 4.90
N ASN A 200 19.97 -12.60 5.29
CA ASN A 200 19.28 -12.61 6.59
C ASN A 200 18.12 -13.61 6.67
N GLY A 201 17.89 -14.43 5.63
CA GLY A 201 16.90 -15.51 5.63
C GLY A 201 15.53 -15.13 5.10
N VAL A 202 15.34 -13.95 4.51
CA VAL A 202 14.08 -13.60 3.83
C VAL A 202 13.95 -14.40 2.54
N GLU A 203 12.85 -15.12 2.40
CA GLU A 203 12.53 -15.86 1.19
C GLU A 203 11.69 -15.04 0.22
N PHE A 204 12.05 -15.09 -1.07
CA PHE A 204 11.35 -14.38 -2.14
C PHE A 204 10.62 -15.34 -3.09
N LEU A 205 9.61 -14.83 -3.79
CA LEU A 205 8.95 -15.56 -4.87
C LEU A 205 9.93 -15.79 -6.03
N THR A 206 9.77 -16.92 -6.71
CA THR A 206 10.61 -17.29 -7.87
C THR A 206 9.94 -16.83 -9.16
N VAL A 207 10.71 -16.15 -10.01
CA VAL A 207 10.28 -15.70 -11.33
C VAL A 207 10.88 -16.61 -12.41
N PRO A 208 10.11 -17.07 -13.42
CA PRO A 208 10.65 -17.92 -14.48
C PRO A 208 11.72 -17.22 -15.33
N ASP A 209 12.75 -17.95 -15.75
CA ASP A 209 13.83 -17.44 -16.62
C ASP A 209 13.33 -16.80 -17.92
N THR A 210 12.22 -17.29 -18.48
CA THR A 210 11.61 -16.77 -19.71
C THR A 210 11.20 -15.31 -19.59
N TYR A 211 10.86 -14.85 -18.38
CA TYR A 211 10.54 -13.44 -18.12
C TYR A 211 11.71 -12.51 -18.46
N TYR A 212 12.94 -12.90 -18.08
CA TYR A 212 14.14 -12.09 -18.30
C TYR A 212 14.61 -12.10 -19.75
N ALA A 213 14.33 -13.19 -20.49
CA ALA A 213 14.62 -13.27 -21.91
C ALA A 213 13.79 -12.27 -22.74
N GLU A 214 12.55 -12.01 -22.33
CA GLU A 214 11.64 -11.05 -22.97
C GLU A 214 11.75 -9.62 -22.40
N LEU A 215 12.52 -9.43 -21.32
CA LEU A 215 12.55 -8.16 -20.61
C LEU A 215 13.06 -6.98 -21.46
N PRO A 216 14.17 -7.08 -22.23
CA PRO A 216 14.70 -5.97 -23.00
C PRO A 216 13.70 -5.36 -23.99
N SER A 217 12.87 -6.19 -24.63
CA SER A 217 11.88 -5.72 -25.60
C SER A 217 10.70 -5.01 -24.95
N ARG A 218 10.43 -5.28 -23.67
CA ARG A 218 9.31 -4.69 -22.91
C ARG A 218 9.68 -3.37 -22.24
N VAL A 219 10.86 -3.30 -21.62
CA VAL A 219 11.25 -2.12 -20.81
C VAL A 219 12.35 -1.27 -21.43
N GLY A 220 12.96 -1.70 -22.54
CA GLY A 220 14.08 -1.00 -23.16
C GLY A 220 15.30 -0.92 -22.24
N ASP A 221 16.07 0.16 -22.39
CA ASP A 221 17.32 0.36 -21.66
C ASP A 221 17.09 0.69 -20.18
N ILE A 222 17.71 -0.06 -19.28
CA ILE A 222 17.72 0.14 -17.82
C ILE A 222 19.16 0.23 -17.31
N ASP A 223 19.36 0.77 -16.10
CA ASP A 223 20.71 0.95 -15.55
C ASP A 223 21.30 -0.37 -15.04
N GLU A 224 20.43 -1.31 -14.64
CA GLU A 224 20.81 -2.57 -14.02
C GLU A 224 21.12 -3.67 -15.03
N GLU A 225 22.10 -4.50 -14.72
CA GLU A 225 22.38 -5.71 -15.48
C GLU A 225 21.25 -6.75 -15.30
N ILE A 226 20.66 -7.20 -16.41
CA ILE A 226 19.54 -8.16 -16.41
C ILE A 226 19.90 -9.48 -15.71
N GLU A 227 21.11 -10.02 -15.89
CA GLU A 227 21.53 -11.25 -15.22
C GLU A 227 21.60 -11.07 -13.69
N SER A 228 22.02 -9.89 -13.22
CA SER A 228 21.98 -9.56 -11.79
C SER A 228 20.54 -9.49 -11.27
N LEU A 229 19.60 -8.95 -12.03
CA LEU A 229 18.18 -8.90 -11.67
C LEU A 229 17.57 -10.31 -11.65
N LYS A 230 17.91 -11.13 -12.64
CA LYS A 230 17.50 -12.53 -12.77
C LYS A 230 17.93 -13.36 -11.57
N LYS A 231 19.20 -13.27 -11.19
CA LYS A 231 19.74 -13.99 -10.02
C LYS A 231 18.99 -13.65 -8.73
N LEU A 232 18.54 -12.40 -8.60
CA LEU A 232 17.81 -11.92 -7.43
C LEU A 232 16.29 -12.09 -7.53
N GLY A 233 15.75 -12.48 -8.68
CA GLY A 233 14.30 -12.58 -8.88
C GLY A 233 13.59 -11.22 -8.97
N ILE A 234 14.30 -10.14 -9.29
CA ILE A 234 13.75 -8.78 -9.36
C ILE A 234 12.99 -8.59 -10.67
N LEU A 235 11.76 -8.10 -10.57
CA LEU A 235 10.89 -7.72 -11.68
C LEU A 235 11.12 -6.25 -12.06
N VAL A 236 10.79 -5.88 -13.30
CA VAL A 236 11.00 -4.55 -13.87
C VAL A 236 9.83 -4.19 -14.76
N ASP A 237 9.22 -3.04 -14.53
CA ASP A 237 8.24 -2.46 -15.45
C ASP A 237 8.58 -1.02 -15.78
N ARG A 238 8.04 -0.50 -16.87
CA ARG A 238 8.29 0.86 -17.34
C ARG A 238 6.99 1.59 -17.64
N ASP A 239 6.93 2.85 -17.24
CA ASP A 239 5.95 3.83 -17.70
C ASP A 239 6.63 4.96 -18.49
N GLU A 240 5.88 6.00 -18.84
CA GLU A 240 6.38 7.15 -19.61
C GLU A 240 7.41 7.99 -18.85
N GLU A 241 7.42 7.93 -17.50
CA GLU A 241 8.30 8.74 -16.66
C GLU A 241 9.57 8.00 -16.24
N GLY A 242 9.55 6.68 -16.23
CA GLY A 242 10.71 5.87 -15.90
C GLY A 242 10.36 4.41 -15.63
N TYR A 243 11.16 3.73 -14.83
CA TYR A 243 10.95 2.31 -14.55
C TYR A 243 10.90 1.99 -13.05
N LEU A 244 10.31 0.85 -12.74
CA LEU A 244 10.06 0.35 -11.40
C LEU A 244 10.70 -1.02 -11.27
N LEU A 245 11.56 -1.18 -10.28
CA LEU A 245 12.10 -2.46 -9.86
C LEU A 245 11.29 -2.95 -8.66
N GLN A 246 10.88 -4.20 -8.63
CA GLN A 246 10.10 -4.77 -7.52
C GLN A 246 10.38 -6.26 -7.31
N ILE A 247 10.21 -6.73 -6.09
CA ILE A 247 10.24 -8.16 -5.74
C ILE A 247 9.33 -8.41 -4.53
N PHE A 248 8.79 -9.61 -4.45
CA PHE A 248 7.85 -10.00 -3.40
C PHE A 248 8.42 -11.13 -2.56
N THR A 249 8.26 -11.03 -1.25
CA THR A 249 8.59 -12.10 -0.33
C THR A 249 7.57 -13.24 -0.50
N LYS A 250 7.93 -14.44 -0.04
CA LYS A 250 6.91 -15.42 0.34
C LYS A 250 6.05 -14.86 1.49
N PRO A 251 4.87 -15.45 1.77
CA PRO A 251 4.15 -15.14 2.99
C PRO A 251 5.06 -15.25 4.22
N VAL A 252 4.94 -14.30 5.14
CA VAL A 252 5.78 -14.25 6.36
C VAL A 252 5.27 -15.14 7.49
N GLU A 253 4.13 -15.79 7.26
CA GLU A 253 3.48 -16.76 8.14
C GLU A 253 3.12 -18.01 7.33
N ASP A 254 2.77 -19.10 8.01
CA ASP A 254 2.35 -20.36 7.35
C ASP A 254 1.10 -20.19 6.47
N ARG A 255 0.22 -19.25 6.86
CA ARG A 255 -0.99 -18.95 6.08
C ARG A 255 -0.62 -18.11 4.86
N PRO A 256 -1.23 -18.36 3.70
CA PRO A 256 -0.97 -17.63 2.46
C PRO A 256 -1.61 -16.23 2.49
N THR A 257 -1.21 -15.39 3.45
CA THR A 257 -1.85 -14.11 3.75
C THR A 257 -0.90 -12.94 3.56
N VAL A 258 -0.16 -12.55 4.60
CA VAL A 258 0.65 -11.33 4.59
C VAL A 258 2.02 -11.61 3.98
N PHE A 259 2.45 -10.76 3.05
CA PHE A 259 3.81 -10.72 2.51
C PHE A 259 4.30 -9.28 2.35
N TYR A 260 5.56 -9.09 1.96
CA TYR A 260 6.14 -7.78 1.70
C TYR A 260 6.56 -7.64 0.24
N GLU A 261 6.50 -6.42 -0.25
CA GLU A 261 7.12 -6.02 -1.52
C GLU A 261 8.31 -5.12 -1.21
N ILE A 262 9.45 -5.37 -1.86
CA ILE A 262 10.59 -4.46 -1.86
C ILE A 262 10.66 -3.83 -3.24
N LEU A 263 10.71 -2.51 -3.31
CA LEU A 263 10.72 -1.81 -4.59
C LEU A 263 11.71 -0.64 -4.62
N GLN A 264 12.08 -0.26 -5.84
CA GLN A 264 12.85 0.94 -6.13
C GLN A 264 12.26 1.63 -7.36
N ARG A 265 11.90 2.90 -7.20
CA ARG A 265 11.37 3.76 -8.27
C ARG A 265 12.52 4.52 -8.94
N LYS A 266 12.63 4.38 -10.26
CA LYS A 266 13.54 5.13 -11.13
C LYS A 266 12.72 6.04 -12.05
N GLY A 267 12.02 6.99 -11.43
CA GLY A 267 11.10 7.93 -12.11
C GLY A 267 9.65 7.43 -12.21
N CYS A 268 9.42 6.11 -12.25
CA CYS A 268 8.09 5.53 -12.41
C CYS A 268 7.10 5.96 -11.30
N LYS A 269 5.91 6.41 -11.71
CA LYS A 269 4.78 6.76 -10.83
C LYS A 269 3.69 5.68 -10.76
N GLY A 270 3.67 4.77 -11.74
CA GLY A 270 2.75 3.64 -11.78
C GLY A 270 3.03 2.54 -10.74
N PHE A 271 2.30 1.43 -10.87
CA PHE A 271 2.41 0.25 -10.01
C PHE A 271 2.98 -0.98 -10.72
N GLY A 272 3.43 -0.81 -11.97
CA GLY A 272 4.00 -1.91 -12.74
C GLY A 272 2.95 -2.88 -13.28
N LYS A 273 2.02 -2.41 -14.14
CA LYS A 273 0.99 -3.23 -14.80
C LYS A 273 1.57 -4.52 -15.41
N GLY A 274 2.71 -4.43 -16.08
CA GLY A 274 3.39 -5.56 -16.70
C GLY A 274 4.00 -6.53 -15.68
N ASN A 275 4.42 -6.03 -14.51
CA ASN A 275 4.93 -6.87 -13.42
C ASN A 275 3.83 -7.64 -12.71
N PHE A 276 2.62 -7.09 -12.59
CA PHE A 276 1.49 -7.80 -11.98
C PHE A 276 1.26 -9.16 -12.65
N LYS A 277 1.35 -9.27 -13.98
CA LYS A 277 1.19 -10.56 -14.64
C LYS A 277 2.26 -11.58 -14.21
N ALA A 278 3.52 -11.19 -14.17
CA ALA A 278 4.63 -12.06 -13.77
C ALA A 278 4.55 -12.45 -12.28
N LEU A 279 4.18 -11.50 -11.42
CA LEU A 279 3.89 -11.74 -10.02
C LEU A 279 2.79 -12.79 -9.85
N PHE A 280 1.70 -12.65 -10.58
CA PHE A 280 0.55 -13.53 -10.45
C PHE A 280 0.87 -14.95 -10.86
N VAL A 281 1.60 -15.13 -11.96
CA VAL A 281 2.09 -16.45 -12.36
C VAL A 281 2.94 -17.07 -11.23
N SER A 282 3.77 -16.27 -10.57
CA SER A 282 4.61 -16.72 -9.46
C SER A 282 3.79 -17.08 -8.21
N ILE A 283 2.78 -16.29 -7.87
CA ILE A 283 1.86 -16.57 -6.75
C ILE A 283 0.98 -17.80 -7.07
N GLU A 284 0.45 -17.92 -8.28
CA GLU A 284 -0.36 -19.07 -8.71
C GLU A 284 0.42 -20.38 -8.65
N GLU A 285 1.71 -20.34 -9.00
CA GLU A 285 2.58 -21.51 -8.85
C GLU A 285 2.72 -21.90 -7.36
N GLU A 286 2.85 -20.93 -6.45
CA GLU A 286 2.82 -21.21 -5.01
C GLU A 286 1.45 -21.71 -4.53
N GLN A 287 0.35 -21.21 -5.07
CA GLN A 287 -1.01 -21.71 -4.79
C GLN A 287 -1.21 -23.14 -5.26
N ARG A 288 -0.72 -23.45 -6.45
CA ARG A 288 -0.72 -24.80 -7.01
C ARG A 288 0.08 -25.75 -6.11
N ARG A 289 1.25 -25.33 -5.65
CA ARG A 289 2.08 -26.10 -4.69
C ARG A 289 1.36 -26.35 -3.36
N ARG A 290 0.51 -25.41 -2.93
CA ARG A 290 -0.35 -25.55 -1.74
C ARG A 290 -1.64 -26.35 -1.97
N GLY A 291 -1.98 -26.63 -3.24
CA GLY A 291 -3.21 -27.34 -3.61
C GLY A 291 -4.49 -26.49 -3.60
N ASN A 292 -4.36 -25.16 -3.73
CA ASN A 292 -5.45 -24.20 -3.58
C ASN A 292 -5.91 -23.51 -4.88
N LEU A 293 -5.31 -23.84 -6.03
CA LEU A 293 -5.60 -23.26 -7.34
C LEU A 293 -6.75 -23.97 -8.07
#